data_AF-R6ZUX0-F1
#
_entry.id   AF-R6ZUX0-F1
#
_cell.length_a   1.000
_cell.length_b   1.000
_cell.length_c   1.000
_cell.angle_alpha   90.00
_cell.angle_beta   90.00
_cell.angle_gamma   90.00
#
_symmetry.space_group_name_H-M   'P 1'
#
loop_
_entity.id
_entity.type
_entity.pdbx_description
1 polymer ?
#
loop_
_entity_poly.entity_id
_entity_poly.type
_entity_poly.pdbx_seq_one_letter_code
_entity_poly.pdbx_strand_id
1 'polypeptide(L)'
;MLLAVLGLMVFPLDYMNGRTQAFGKSFFRISLGALGVSFCSFLSMTINNTPDDSYLGYIVSMWVWLFAAYFCVYLMRQVHEEVSVETVGYYLVGVALLQCTLGLLINHFAFLKDLVDAYITGEKYMGVGVENRLYGIGCALDVGGGRLGAILIVLAYLMLLSIKQQKSQWVNIGLLGSFFYILVIGNMMGRTTTVGAVIAIAYLAYSIVSNREIQSVSIRSFLSTTVWVIVVGVVVCIGFYNVSPEIRKLLRFGFEAFFNYFETGKFETNSTNMLSEGLIFPDNLKTWIIGDGYMASGANDPYYIGPADYGFYMNTDAGYSRFIFYFGLTGLLTFMLFFVKVCRECSQKIKNTGLFFSALLLLNFCIWIKVSTDIFVVFAPFLCLTIHKDKENDDDRNKELVAS
;
A
#
# COMPACT_ATOMS: atom_id res chain seq x y z
N MET A 1 9.61 0.58 14.31
CA MET A 1 10.75 1.32 14.89
C MET A 1 11.94 0.42 15.22
N LEU A 2 11.78 -0.67 15.97
CA LEU A 2 12.89 -1.60 16.28
C LEU A 2 13.67 -2.06 15.04
N LEU A 3 12.97 -2.53 14.00
CA LEU A 3 13.60 -2.96 12.74
C LEU A 3 14.39 -1.84 12.04
N ALA A 4 13.97 -0.58 12.19
CA ALA A 4 14.68 0.56 11.61
C ALA A 4 16.00 0.82 12.34
N VAL A 5 16.02 0.68 13.67
CA VAL A 5 17.25 0.79 14.47
C VAL A 5 18.23 -0.30 14.06
N LEU A 6 17.76 -1.54 13.92
CA LEU A 6 18.59 -2.65 13.45
C LEU A 6 19.13 -2.40 12.03
N GLY A 7 18.31 -1.89 11.12
CA GLY A 7 18.75 -1.52 9.77
C GLY A 7 19.80 -0.42 9.77
N LEU A 8 19.65 0.58 10.64
CA LEU A 8 20.62 1.66 10.80
C LEU A 8 21.94 1.17 11.40
N MET A 9 21.93 0.14 12.26
CA MET A 9 23.15 -0.49 12.78
C MET A 9 23.87 -1.35 11.73
N VAL A 10 23.12 -2.05 10.87
CA VAL A 10 23.68 -2.94 9.83
C VAL A 10 24.24 -2.15 8.64
N PHE A 11 23.61 -1.03 8.28
CA PHE A 11 23.97 -0.26 7.08
C PHE A 11 25.46 0.17 7.03
N PRO A 12 26.06 0.75 8.09
CA PRO A 12 27.48 1.11 8.10
C PRO A 12 28.40 -0.10 7.92
N LEU A 13 28.06 -1.25 8.52
CA LEU A 13 28.85 -2.47 8.42
C LEU A 13 28.88 -3.01 7.00
N ASP A 14 27.73 -3.04 6.34
CA ASP A 14 27.62 -3.46 4.93
C ASP A 14 28.33 -2.49 3.97
N TYR A 15 28.29 -1.19 4.29
CA TYR A 15 28.99 -0.16 3.53
C TYR A 15 30.51 -0.32 3.65
N MET A 16 31.02 -0.54 4.86
CA MET A 16 32.45 -0.81 5.10
C MET A 16 32.92 -2.10 4.42
N ASN A 17 32.06 -3.12 4.36
CA ASN A 17 32.33 -4.38 3.68
C ASN A 17 32.18 -4.30 2.15
N GLY A 18 31.88 -3.13 1.59
CA GLY A 18 31.74 -2.90 0.14
C GLY A 18 30.52 -3.58 -0.50
N ARG A 19 29.57 -4.07 0.30
CA ARG A 19 28.36 -4.78 -0.17
C ARG A 19 27.24 -3.82 -0.60
N THR A 20 27.26 -2.60 -0.07
CA THR A 20 26.33 -1.53 -0.41
C THR A 20 27.06 -0.30 -0.95
N GLN A 21 26.38 0.45 -1.82
CA GLN A 21 26.85 1.77 -2.21
C GLN A 21 26.37 2.80 -1.21
N ALA A 22 27.15 3.88 -1.05
CA ALA A 22 26.68 5.06 -0.34
C ALA A 22 25.37 5.55 -0.98
N PHE A 23 24.50 6.14 -0.17
CA PHE A 23 23.29 6.79 -0.67
C PHE A 23 23.65 7.79 -1.77
N GLY A 24 23.41 7.40 -3.02
CA GLY A 24 23.76 8.23 -4.17
C GLY A 24 22.85 9.46 -4.30
N LYS A 25 23.12 10.28 -5.32
CA LYS A 25 22.32 11.49 -5.66
C LYS A 25 20.80 11.22 -5.73
N SER A 26 20.42 10.00 -6.11
CA SER A 26 19.04 9.49 -6.13
C SER A 26 18.35 9.57 -4.75
N PHE A 27 18.96 9.03 -3.70
CA PHE A 27 18.39 9.03 -2.35
C PHE A 27 18.37 10.43 -1.75
N PHE A 28 19.41 11.22 -1.99
CA PHE A 28 19.42 12.64 -1.60
C PHE A 28 18.21 13.39 -2.19
N ARG A 29 17.85 13.15 -3.46
CA ARG A 29 16.66 13.75 -4.09
C ARG A 29 15.35 13.27 -3.47
N ILE A 30 15.25 12.00 -3.06
CA ILE A 30 14.07 11.47 -2.36
C ILE A 30 13.95 12.10 -0.97
N SER A 31 15.04 12.15 -0.20
CA SER A 31 15.07 12.79 1.11
C SER A 31 14.75 14.29 1.03
N LEU A 32 15.24 14.99 0.01
CA LEU A 32 14.87 16.38 -0.23
C LEU A 32 13.38 16.54 -0.53
N GLY A 33 12.76 15.59 -1.24
CA GLY A 33 11.31 15.57 -1.45
C GLY A 33 10.52 15.38 -0.15
N ALA A 34 10.94 14.45 0.71
CA ALA A 34 10.30 14.22 2.02
C ALA A 34 10.52 15.39 2.99
N LEU A 35 11.69 16.04 2.93
CA LEU A 35 11.94 17.31 3.61
C LEU A 35 11.01 18.42 3.11
N GLY A 36 10.75 18.47 1.80
CA GLY A 36 9.79 19.40 1.21
C GLY A 36 8.38 19.23 1.81
N VAL A 37 7.91 18.00 1.95
CA VAL A 37 6.61 17.70 2.60
C VAL A 37 6.61 18.18 4.06
N SER A 38 7.67 17.86 4.79
CA SER A 38 7.85 18.28 6.20
C SER A 38 7.90 19.81 6.33
N PHE A 39 8.52 20.49 5.37
CA PHE A 39 8.61 21.95 5.31
C PHE A 39 7.27 22.61 4.98
N CYS A 40 6.48 22.05 4.06
CA CYS A 40 5.12 22.54 3.79
C CYS A 40 4.21 22.41 5.03
N SER A 41 4.34 21.30 5.77
CA SER A 41 3.67 21.11 7.07
C SER A 41 4.11 22.18 8.07
N PHE A 42 5.42 22.38 8.26
CA PHE A 42 5.95 23.44 9.13
C PHE A 42 5.44 24.84 8.77
N LEU A 43 5.42 25.17 7.47
CA LEU A 43 4.94 26.45 6.96
C LEU A 43 3.46 26.66 7.27
N SER A 44 2.62 25.64 7.00
CA SER A 44 1.19 25.71 7.31
C SER A 44 0.94 25.90 8.81
N MET A 45 1.61 25.11 9.66
CA MET A 45 1.50 25.24 11.12
C MET A 45 1.92 26.63 11.61
N THR A 46 3.03 27.16 11.08
CA THR A 46 3.58 28.45 11.52
C THR A 46 2.70 29.63 11.09
N ILE A 47 2.16 29.61 9.87
CA ILE A 47 1.32 30.70 9.37
C ILE A 47 -0.06 30.70 10.04
N ASN A 48 -0.59 29.51 10.33
CA ASN A 48 -1.92 29.36 10.93
C ASN A 48 -1.90 29.26 12.45
N ASN A 49 -0.71 29.22 13.07
CA ASN A 49 -0.50 29.03 14.52
C ASN A 49 -1.22 27.78 15.05
N THR A 50 -1.09 26.66 14.35
CA THR A 50 -1.72 25.40 14.75
C THR A 50 -0.71 24.41 15.35
N PRO A 51 -1.11 23.57 16.32
CA PRO A 51 -0.23 22.62 16.98
C PRO A 51 -0.11 21.26 16.26
N ASP A 52 -0.84 21.02 15.16
CA ASP A 52 -0.93 19.69 14.53
C ASP A 52 0.33 19.30 13.72
N ASP A 53 1.12 18.39 14.29
CA ASP A 53 2.41 17.94 13.77
C ASP A 53 2.34 16.70 12.85
N SER A 54 1.14 16.33 12.37
CA SER A 54 0.87 15.06 11.66
C SER A 54 1.85 14.71 10.54
N TYR A 55 2.30 15.69 9.74
CA TYR A 55 3.29 15.47 8.66
C TYR A 55 4.62 16.22 8.87
N LEU A 56 4.81 16.89 10.00
CA LEU A 56 6.06 17.60 10.31
C LEU A 56 7.23 16.62 10.39
N GLY A 57 7.00 15.45 10.98
CA GLY A 57 7.97 14.36 11.08
C GLY A 57 8.01 13.42 9.86
N TYR A 58 7.48 13.82 8.69
CA TYR A 58 7.37 12.91 7.55
C TYR A 58 8.73 12.41 7.05
N ILE A 59 9.76 13.27 7.04
CA ILE A 59 11.14 12.86 6.71
C ILE A 59 11.65 11.74 7.64
N VAL A 60 11.38 11.83 8.94
CA VAL A 60 11.78 10.82 9.92
C VAL A 60 11.01 9.52 9.65
N SER A 61 9.70 9.62 9.41
CA SER A 61 8.85 8.48 9.08
C SER A 61 9.35 7.74 7.83
N MET A 62 9.70 8.49 6.77
CA MET A 62 10.26 7.95 5.53
C MET A 62 11.56 7.18 5.78
N TRP A 63 12.51 7.76 6.52
CA TRP A 63 13.76 7.08 6.86
C TRP A 63 13.55 5.85 7.75
N VAL A 64 12.64 5.92 8.72
CA VAL A 64 12.29 4.77 9.58
C VAL A 64 11.78 3.60 8.73
N TRP A 65 10.88 3.86 7.78
CA TRP A 65 10.41 2.81 6.86
C TRP A 65 11.51 2.30 5.94
N LEU A 66 12.37 3.18 5.43
CA LEU A 66 13.48 2.79 4.57
C LEU A 66 14.50 1.91 5.29
N PHE A 67 14.93 2.27 6.49
CA PHE A 67 15.88 1.45 7.26
C PHE A 67 15.27 0.15 7.76
N ALA A 68 13.98 0.14 8.12
CA ALA A 68 13.29 -1.10 8.44
C ALA A 68 13.24 -2.05 7.23
N ALA A 69 12.91 -1.52 6.05
CA ALA A 69 12.93 -2.29 4.81
C ALA A 69 14.34 -2.76 4.45
N TYR A 70 15.36 -1.93 4.66
CA TYR A 70 16.76 -2.27 4.43
C TYR A 70 17.18 -3.49 5.26
N PHE A 71 16.84 -3.50 6.55
CA PHE A 71 17.11 -4.66 7.42
C PHE A 71 16.42 -5.94 6.93
N CYS A 72 15.16 -5.83 6.51
CA CYS A 72 14.43 -6.99 5.96
C CYS A 72 15.09 -7.52 4.68
N VAL A 73 15.47 -6.64 3.75
CA VAL A 73 16.17 -7.03 2.51
C VAL A 73 17.55 -7.62 2.81
N TYR A 74 18.26 -7.09 3.80
CA TYR A 74 19.51 -7.66 4.29
C TYR A 74 19.32 -9.11 4.78
N LEU A 75 18.31 -9.39 5.61
CA LEU A 75 18.01 -10.74 6.07
C LEU A 75 17.63 -11.69 4.92
N MET A 76 16.83 -11.21 3.96
CA MET A 76 16.49 -12.00 2.76
C MET A 76 17.76 -12.38 1.99
N ARG A 77 18.74 -11.47 1.92
CA ARG A 77 20.01 -11.71 1.24
C ARG A 77 20.88 -12.74 1.95
N GLN A 78 20.87 -12.76 3.28
CA GLN A 78 21.57 -13.81 4.03
C GLN A 78 21.02 -15.21 3.75
N VAL A 79 19.76 -15.31 3.34
CA VAL A 79 19.10 -16.59 3.04
C VAL A 79 19.23 -16.97 1.55
N HIS A 80 19.05 -16.02 0.65
CA HIS A 80 18.93 -16.28 -0.81
C HIS A 80 20.16 -15.91 -1.63
N GLU A 81 21.20 -15.32 -1.01
CA GLU A 81 22.42 -14.77 -1.63
C GLU A 81 22.18 -13.60 -2.59
N GLU A 82 21.25 -13.74 -3.54
CA GLU A 82 20.75 -12.71 -4.44
C GLU A 82 19.28 -12.39 -4.14
N VAL A 83 18.94 -11.11 -4.15
CA VAL A 83 17.57 -10.65 -3.86
C VAL A 83 17.07 -9.86 -5.05
N SER A 84 16.12 -10.45 -5.77
CA SER A 84 15.44 -9.80 -6.90
C SER A 84 14.10 -9.20 -6.46
N VAL A 85 13.46 -8.45 -7.37
CA VAL A 85 12.07 -7.96 -7.19
C VAL A 85 11.10 -9.13 -6.95
N GLU A 86 11.37 -10.27 -7.56
CA GLU A 86 10.57 -11.48 -7.38
C GLU A 86 10.66 -12.01 -5.94
N THR A 87 11.88 -12.12 -5.39
CA THR A 87 12.10 -12.58 -4.01
C THR A 87 11.37 -11.66 -3.02
N VAL A 88 11.55 -10.34 -3.15
CA VAL A 88 10.83 -9.37 -2.31
C VAL A 88 9.32 -9.51 -2.46
N GLY A 89 8.84 -9.70 -3.68
CA GLY A 89 7.43 -9.93 -3.97
C GLY A 89 6.86 -11.13 -3.22
N TYR A 90 7.53 -12.29 -3.27
CA TYR A 90 7.09 -13.48 -2.54
C TYR A 90 7.03 -13.27 -1.02
N TYR A 91 8.01 -12.58 -0.44
CA TYR A 91 7.97 -12.25 0.99
C TYR A 91 6.82 -11.32 1.35
N LEU A 92 6.55 -10.28 0.54
CA LEU A 92 5.42 -9.38 0.75
C LEU A 92 4.08 -10.13 0.67
N VAL A 93 3.94 -11.06 -0.28
CA VAL A 93 2.76 -11.92 -0.40
C VAL A 93 2.63 -12.83 0.83
N GLY A 94 3.71 -13.47 1.28
CA GLY A 94 3.70 -14.31 2.47
C GLY A 94 3.25 -13.55 3.72
N VAL A 95 3.75 -12.33 3.91
CA VAL A 95 3.32 -11.45 5.01
C VAL A 95 1.84 -11.08 4.88
N ALA A 96 1.34 -10.79 3.67
CA ALA A 96 -0.07 -10.50 3.45
C ALA A 96 -0.99 -11.68 3.78
N LEU A 97 -0.62 -12.88 3.34
CA LEU A 97 -1.36 -14.10 3.63
C LEU A 97 -1.40 -14.37 5.15
N LEU A 98 -0.27 -14.18 5.82
CA LEU A 98 -0.17 -14.30 7.27
C LEU A 98 -1.07 -13.26 7.97
N GLN A 99 -1.06 -12.00 7.52
CA GLN A 99 -1.92 -10.95 8.05
C GLN A 99 -3.41 -11.23 7.86
N CYS A 100 -3.83 -11.65 6.66
CA CYS A 100 -5.21 -12.04 6.38
C CYS A 100 -5.66 -13.21 7.27
N THR A 101 -4.79 -14.20 7.44
CA THR A 101 -5.07 -15.38 8.28
C THR A 101 -5.14 -15.00 9.76
N LEU A 102 -4.22 -14.19 10.26
CA LEU A 102 -4.26 -13.68 11.64
C LEU A 102 -5.53 -12.87 11.90
N GLY A 103 -5.96 -12.03 10.95
CA GLY A 103 -7.21 -11.28 11.08
C GLY A 103 -8.43 -12.19 11.24
N LEU A 104 -8.51 -13.29 10.49
CA LEU A 104 -9.56 -14.30 10.67
C LEU A 104 -9.47 -15.00 12.03
N LEU A 105 -8.27 -15.37 12.46
CA LEU A 105 -8.05 -16.05 13.74
C LEU A 105 -8.42 -15.17 14.93
N ILE A 106 -8.04 -13.88 14.89
CA ILE A 106 -8.40 -12.88 15.92
C ILE A 106 -9.92 -12.73 16.00
N ASN A 107 -10.60 -12.70 14.86
CA ASN A 107 -12.06 -12.58 14.84
C ASN A 107 -12.77 -13.83 15.38
N HIS A 108 -12.23 -15.03 15.14
CA HIS A 108 -12.89 -16.28 15.52
C HIS A 108 -12.57 -16.74 16.95
N PHE A 109 -11.37 -16.48 17.45
CA PHE A 109 -10.93 -16.92 18.77
C PHE A 109 -10.83 -15.76 19.75
N ALA A 110 -11.77 -15.70 20.71
CA ALA A 110 -11.82 -14.66 21.74
C ALA A 110 -10.49 -14.52 22.52
N PHE A 111 -9.82 -15.64 22.85
CA PHE A 111 -8.52 -15.60 23.51
C PHE A 111 -7.44 -14.84 22.73
N LEU A 112 -7.39 -15.02 21.40
CA LEU A 112 -6.43 -14.31 20.56
C LEU A 112 -6.78 -12.83 20.47
N LYS A 113 -8.08 -12.51 20.43
CA LYS A 113 -8.56 -11.14 20.47
C LYS A 113 -8.15 -10.43 21.76
N ASP A 114 -8.42 -11.03 22.91
CA ASP A 114 -8.09 -10.46 24.21
C ASP A 114 -6.58 -10.25 24.38
N LEU A 115 -5.76 -11.21 23.88
CA LEU A 115 -4.31 -11.09 23.90
C LEU A 115 -3.82 -9.95 22.99
N VAL A 116 -4.38 -9.82 21.79
CA VAL A 116 -4.03 -8.74 20.86
C VAL A 116 -4.47 -7.39 21.42
N ASP A 117 -5.70 -7.28 21.93
CA ASP A 117 -6.25 -6.05 22.49
C ASP A 117 -5.51 -5.63 23.77
N ALA A 118 -4.93 -6.57 24.53
CA ALA A 118 -4.12 -6.26 25.71
C ALA A 118 -2.75 -5.63 25.38
N TYR A 119 -2.13 -5.99 24.25
CA TYR A 119 -0.80 -5.50 23.87
C TYR A 119 -0.82 -4.45 22.74
N ILE A 120 -1.89 -4.40 21.96
CA ILE A 120 -2.06 -3.52 20.80
C ILE A 120 -3.18 -2.53 21.11
N THR A 121 -2.90 -1.62 22.05
CA THR A 121 -3.82 -0.55 22.45
C THR A 121 -3.45 0.78 21.79
N GLY A 122 -4.46 1.50 21.26
CA GLY A 122 -4.35 2.93 20.92
C GLY A 122 -5.19 3.35 19.72
N GLU A 123 -5.61 4.61 19.71
CA GLU A 123 -6.31 5.28 18.59
C GLU A 123 -5.51 5.27 17.27
N LYS A 124 -4.20 4.98 17.32
CA LYS A 124 -3.37 4.74 16.12
C LYS A 124 -3.62 3.37 15.46
N TYR A 125 -4.45 2.51 16.04
CA TYR A 125 -4.80 1.16 15.57
C TYR A 125 -6.31 0.98 15.32
N MET A 126 -7.05 2.09 15.16
CA MET A 126 -8.51 2.17 14.97
C MET A 126 -9.09 1.00 14.17
N GLY A 127 -10.03 0.28 14.79
CA GLY A 127 -10.63 -0.96 14.29
C GLY A 127 -11.29 -1.75 15.42
N VAL A 128 -10.80 -1.57 16.65
CA VAL A 128 -11.45 -2.05 17.88
C VAL A 128 -12.80 -1.33 18.04
N GLY A 129 -13.90 -2.09 17.99
CA GLY A 129 -15.25 -1.58 18.22
C GLY A 129 -16.09 -1.26 16.97
N VAL A 130 -15.56 -1.42 15.75
CA VAL A 130 -16.38 -1.31 14.52
C VAL A 130 -17.08 -2.63 14.27
N GLU A 131 -18.39 -2.68 14.49
CA GLU A 131 -19.18 -3.88 14.24
C GLU A 131 -19.08 -4.33 12.76
N ASN A 132 -18.96 -5.65 12.55
CA ASN A 132 -18.92 -6.32 11.24
C ASN A 132 -17.67 -6.07 10.36
N ARG A 133 -16.52 -5.71 10.93
CA ARG A 133 -15.27 -5.52 10.17
C ARG A 133 -14.08 -6.26 10.78
N LEU A 134 -13.28 -6.93 9.94
CA LEU A 134 -12.03 -7.57 10.38
C LEU A 134 -10.95 -6.51 10.62
N TYR A 135 -10.18 -6.66 11.69
CA TYR A 135 -8.93 -5.90 11.90
C TYR A 135 -7.76 -6.85 12.07
N GLY A 136 -6.58 -6.40 11.64
CA GLY A 136 -5.33 -7.16 11.73
C GLY A 136 -4.23 -6.38 12.45
N ILE A 137 -3.16 -7.08 12.84
CA ILE A 137 -2.01 -6.51 13.55
C ILE A 137 -1.25 -5.57 12.61
N GLY A 138 -1.40 -4.26 12.80
CA GLY A 138 -0.75 -3.24 11.97
C GLY A 138 -1.40 -3.02 10.59
N CYS A 139 -2.53 -3.68 10.33
CA CYS A 139 -3.40 -3.45 9.17
C CYS A 139 -4.79 -3.04 9.67
N ALA A 140 -4.92 -1.74 9.96
CA ALA A 140 -6.16 -1.14 10.44
C ALA A 140 -6.98 -0.59 9.26
N LEU A 141 -8.26 -0.97 9.21
CA LEU A 141 -9.30 -0.40 8.35
C LEU A 141 -8.88 -0.21 6.88
N ASP A 142 -9.12 0.98 6.32
CA ASP A 142 -8.93 1.28 4.90
C ASP A 142 -7.45 1.45 4.53
N VAL A 143 -6.56 1.73 5.50
CA VAL A 143 -5.09 1.72 5.32
C VAL A 143 -4.59 0.30 5.11
N GLY A 144 -5.11 -0.67 5.87
CA GLY A 144 -4.86 -2.09 5.66
C GLY A 144 -5.33 -2.53 4.27
N GLY A 145 -6.54 -2.15 3.88
CA GLY A 145 -7.09 -2.47 2.57
C GLY A 145 -6.27 -1.92 1.40
N GLY A 146 -5.73 -0.70 1.52
CA GLY A 146 -4.85 -0.08 0.53
C GLY A 146 -3.51 -0.80 0.37
N ARG A 147 -2.91 -1.23 1.49
CA ARG A 147 -1.66 -2.02 1.49
C ARG A 147 -1.87 -3.40 0.86
N LEU A 148 -2.97 -4.09 1.21
CA LEU A 148 -3.33 -5.36 0.56
C LEU A 148 -3.60 -5.18 -0.94
N GLY A 149 -4.22 -4.06 -1.32
CA GLY A 149 -4.38 -3.67 -2.73
C GLY A 149 -3.03 -3.53 -3.47
N ALA A 150 -2.01 -2.97 -2.83
CA ALA A 150 -0.67 -2.88 -3.41
C ALA A 150 -0.04 -4.26 -3.61
N ILE A 151 -0.31 -5.19 -2.68
CA ILE A 151 0.19 -6.58 -2.77
C ILE A 151 -0.54 -7.36 -3.88
N LEU A 152 -1.80 -7.05 -4.20
CA LEU A 152 -2.47 -7.60 -5.38
C LEU A 152 -1.77 -7.17 -6.68
N ILE A 153 -1.25 -5.94 -6.75
CA ILE A 153 -0.44 -5.47 -7.89
C ILE A 153 0.91 -6.21 -7.94
N VAL A 154 1.55 -6.44 -6.79
CA VAL A 154 2.76 -7.29 -6.70
C VAL A 154 2.48 -8.71 -7.18
N LEU A 155 1.36 -9.31 -6.78
CA LEU A 155 0.94 -10.63 -7.26
C LEU A 155 0.73 -10.66 -8.77
N ALA A 156 0.08 -9.63 -9.34
CA ALA A 156 -0.09 -9.52 -10.78
C ALA A 156 1.27 -9.46 -11.51
N TYR A 157 2.25 -8.74 -10.96
CA TYR A 157 3.61 -8.73 -11.48
C TYR A 157 4.28 -10.12 -11.40
N LEU A 158 4.15 -10.82 -10.27
CA LEU A 158 4.69 -12.18 -10.10
C LEU A 158 4.04 -13.19 -11.06
N MET A 159 2.74 -13.06 -11.33
CA MET A 159 2.05 -13.88 -12.33
C MET A 159 2.58 -13.63 -13.75
N LEU A 160 2.83 -12.36 -14.11
CA LEU A 160 3.43 -12.05 -15.42
C LEU A 160 4.83 -12.66 -15.53
N LEU A 161 5.61 -12.63 -14.46
CA LEU A 161 6.94 -13.23 -14.42
C LEU A 161 6.87 -14.76 -14.52
N SER A 162 5.93 -15.40 -13.81
CA SER A 162 5.75 -16.85 -13.85
C SER A 162 5.31 -17.35 -15.22
N ILE A 163 4.50 -16.58 -15.95
CA ILE A 163 4.13 -16.88 -17.35
C ILE A 163 5.35 -16.76 -18.26
N LYS A 164 6.12 -15.65 -18.16
CA LYS A 164 7.31 -15.42 -18.98
C LYS A 164 8.39 -16.48 -18.77
N GLN A 165 8.62 -16.88 -17.53
CA GLN A 165 9.62 -17.89 -17.16
C GLN A 165 9.10 -19.33 -17.31
N GLN A 166 7.87 -19.52 -17.80
CA GLN A 166 7.23 -20.83 -17.96
C GLN A 166 7.29 -21.69 -16.70
N LYS A 167 7.05 -21.07 -15.53
CA LYS A 167 7.04 -21.79 -14.26
C LYS A 167 5.93 -22.85 -14.24
N SER A 168 6.12 -23.83 -13.37
CA SER A 168 5.15 -24.92 -13.16
C SER A 168 3.74 -24.39 -12.89
N GLN A 169 2.72 -25.12 -13.39
CA GLN A 169 1.32 -24.79 -13.17
C GLN A 169 0.95 -24.68 -11.68
N TRP A 170 1.62 -25.43 -10.80
CA TRP A 170 1.42 -25.35 -9.35
C TRP A 170 1.76 -23.97 -8.77
N VAL A 171 2.80 -23.32 -9.29
CA VAL A 171 3.17 -21.95 -8.88
C VAL A 171 2.09 -20.96 -9.30
N ASN A 172 1.55 -21.11 -10.51
CA ASN A 172 0.46 -20.27 -11.00
C ASN A 172 -0.82 -20.47 -10.19
N ILE A 173 -1.16 -21.70 -9.83
CA ILE A 173 -2.29 -22.02 -8.95
C ILE A 173 -2.09 -21.37 -7.57
N GLY A 174 -0.88 -21.47 -7.00
CA GLY A 174 -0.56 -20.86 -5.71
C GLY A 174 -0.68 -19.33 -5.74
N LEU A 175 -0.18 -18.68 -6.79
CA LEU A 175 -0.27 -17.23 -6.98
C LEU A 175 -1.73 -16.77 -7.17
N LEU A 176 -2.51 -17.47 -8.00
CA LEU A 176 -3.92 -17.16 -8.24
C LEU A 176 -4.77 -17.40 -6.98
N GLY A 177 -4.51 -18.50 -6.27
CA GLY A 177 -5.16 -18.80 -4.99
C GLY A 177 -4.84 -17.72 -3.94
N SER A 178 -3.58 -17.27 -3.88
CA SER A 178 -3.18 -16.18 -2.99
C SER A 178 -3.87 -14.86 -3.37
N PHE A 179 -3.98 -14.56 -4.65
CA PHE A 179 -4.69 -13.38 -5.15
C PHE A 179 -6.16 -13.41 -4.75
N PHE A 180 -6.85 -14.53 -4.99
CA PHE A 180 -8.26 -14.68 -4.62
C PHE A 180 -8.46 -14.60 -3.09
N TYR A 181 -7.60 -15.25 -2.32
CA TYR A 181 -7.66 -15.21 -0.85
C TYR A 181 -7.47 -13.80 -0.30
N ILE A 182 -6.43 -13.07 -0.76
CA ILE A 182 -6.20 -11.68 -0.35
C ILE A 182 -7.33 -10.77 -0.81
N LEU A 183 -7.90 -11.00 -2.00
CA LEU A 183 -9.04 -10.22 -2.48
C LEU A 183 -10.27 -10.38 -1.58
N VAL A 184 -10.63 -11.61 -1.22
CA VAL A 184 -11.82 -11.89 -0.39
C VAL A 184 -11.61 -11.36 1.02
N ILE A 185 -10.53 -11.77 1.70
CA ILE A 185 -10.28 -11.39 3.09
C ILE A 185 -9.90 -9.90 3.21
N GLY A 186 -9.15 -9.37 2.24
CA GLY A 186 -8.81 -7.96 2.18
C GLY A 186 -10.04 -7.07 2.07
N ASN A 187 -11.05 -7.45 1.26
CA ASN A 187 -12.31 -6.70 1.21
C ASN A 187 -13.13 -6.79 2.50
N MET A 188 -13.04 -7.91 3.25
CA MET A 188 -13.64 -8.01 4.59
C MET A 188 -12.94 -7.09 5.61
N MET A 189 -11.64 -6.82 5.43
CA MET A 189 -10.87 -5.86 6.25
C MET A 189 -11.07 -4.41 5.81
N GLY A 190 -11.08 -4.15 4.50
CA GLY A 190 -11.23 -2.82 3.94
C GLY A 190 -11.53 -2.84 2.45
N ARG A 191 -12.64 -2.21 2.08
CA ARG A 191 -13.15 -2.16 0.70
C ARG A 191 -12.18 -1.49 -0.29
N THR A 192 -11.18 -0.74 0.20
CA THR A 192 -10.10 -0.18 -0.63
C THR A 192 -9.25 -1.24 -1.32
N THR A 193 -9.27 -2.50 -0.87
CA THR A 193 -8.61 -3.61 -1.58
C THR A 193 -9.19 -3.83 -2.98
N THR A 194 -10.49 -3.59 -3.20
CA THR A 194 -11.10 -3.66 -4.55
C THR A 194 -10.41 -2.74 -5.55
N VAL A 195 -10.02 -1.52 -5.14
CA VAL A 195 -9.34 -0.55 -6.02
C VAL A 195 -8.01 -1.11 -6.49
N GLY A 196 -7.23 -1.69 -5.56
CA GLY A 196 -5.98 -2.37 -5.91
C GLY A 196 -6.19 -3.58 -6.81
N ALA A 197 -7.26 -4.34 -6.60
CA ALA A 197 -7.62 -5.48 -7.45
C ALA A 197 -7.95 -5.06 -8.89
N VAL A 198 -8.75 -4.00 -9.06
CA VAL A 198 -9.10 -3.45 -10.38
C VAL A 198 -7.85 -2.98 -11.10
N ILE A 199 -6.96 -2.24 -10.42
CA ILE A 199 -5.69 -1.80 -11.00
C ILE A 199 -4.79 -2.99 -11.35
N ALA A 200 -4.70 -4.01 -10.48
CA ALA A 200 -3.91 -5.21 -10.72
C ALA A 200 -4.41 -6.00 -11.95
N ILE A 201 -5.73 -6.16 -12.11
CA ILE A 201 -6.34 -6.83 -13.26
C ILE A 201 -6.11 -6.01 -14.53
N ALA A 202 -6.31 -4.69 -14.48
CA ALA A 202 -6.05 -3.80 -15.61
C ALA A 202 -4.57 -3.83 -16.04
N TYR A 203 -3.65 -3.83 -15.07
CA TYR A 203 -2.22 -3.97 -15.29
C TYR A 203 -1.86 -5.32 -15.95
N LEU A 204 -2.42 -6.42 -15.45
CA LEU A 204 -2.20 -7.76 -16.00
C LEU A 204 -2.76 -7.87 -17.43
N ALA A 205 -3.99 -7.41 -17.66
CA ALA A 205 -4.62 -7.41 -18.98
C ALA A 205 -3.84 -6.55 -19.99
N TYR A 206 -3.46 -5.33 -19.61
CA TYR A 206 -2.67 -4.44 -20.46
C TYR A 206 -1.30 -5.07 -20.81
N SER A 207 -0.61 -5.63 -19.80
CA SER A 207 0.72 -6.23 -20.00
C SER A 207 0.68 -7.45 -20.90
N ILE A 208 -0.38 -8.25 -20.82
CA ILE A 208 -0.65 -9.39 -21.70
C ILE A 208 -0.98 -8.94 -23.12
N VAL A 209 -1.83 -7.93 -23.29
CA VAL A 209 -2.24 -7.45 -24.62
C VAL A 209 -1.07 -6.77 -25.34
N SER A 210 -0.26 -6.00 -24.61
CA SER A 210 0.85 -5.23 -25.18
C SER A 210 2.08 -6.07 -25.52
N ASN A 211 2.32 -7.22 -24.87
CA ASN A 211 3.48 -8.07 -25.14
C ASN A 211 3.10 -9.31 -25.96
N ARG A 212 3.43 -9.29 -27.26
CA ARG A 212 3.21 -10.44 -28.17
C ARG A 212 3.93 -11.72 -27.72
N GLU A 213 5.07 -11.61 -27.05
CA GLU A 213 5.80 -12.76 -26.49
C GLU A 213 5.02 -13.49 -25.38
N ILE A 214 4.19 -12.77 -24.62
CA ILE A 214 3.34 -13.37 -23.59
C ILE A 214 2.11 -14.02 -24.25
N GLN A 215 1.61 -13.45 -25.34
CA GLN A 215 0.44 -13.98 -26.04
C GLN A 215 0.70 -15.33 -26.73
N SER A 216 1.92 -15.58 -27.21
CA SER A 216 2.28 -16.85 -27.87
C SER A 216 2.55 -17.98 -26.88
N VAL A 217 2.91 -17.66 -25.63
CA VAL A 217 3.32 -18.63 -24.61
C VAL A 217 2.18 -18.89 -23.63
N SER A 218 1.55 -20.05 -23.73
CA SER A 218 0.71 -20.69 -22.69
C SER A 218 -0.42 -19.84 -22.05
N ILE A 219 -0.82 -18.72 -22.64
CA ILE A 219 -1.86 -17.85 -22.09
C ILE A 219 -3.21 -18.57 -21.93
N ARG A 220 -3.51 -19.51 -22.85
CA ARG A 220 -4.71 -20.34 -22.78
C ARG A 220 -4.71 -21.25 -21.55
N SER A 221 -3.55 -21.80 -21.19
CA SER A 221 -3.41 -22.60 -19.97
C SER A 221 -3.58 -21.71 -18.75
N PHE A 222 -2.95 -20.53 -18.72
CA PHE A 222 -3.09 -19.59 -17.61
C PHE A 222 -4.54 -19.14 -17.40
N LEU A 223 -5.23 -18.73 -18.48
CA LEU A 223 -6.65 -18.35 -18.43
C LEU A 223 -7.54 -19.50 -17.97
N SER A 224 -7.29 -20.73 -18.44
CA SER A 224 -8.04 -21.90 -17.99
C SER A 224 -7.84 -22.16 -16.49
N THR A 225 -6.60 -22.07 -15.99
CA THR A 225 -6.31 -22.19 -14.56
C THR A 225 -6.98 -21.08 -13.76
N THR A 226 -6.98 -19.84 -14.25
CA THR A 226 -7.65 -18.69 -13.61
C THR A 226 -9.15 -18.94 -13.45
N VAL A 227 -9.82 -19.41 -14.52
CA VAL A 227 -11.25 -19.75 -14.45
C VAL A 227 -11.51 -20.84 -13.40
N TRP A 228 -10.68 -21.90 -13.38
CA TRP A 228 -10.82 -22.96 -12.39
C TRP A 228 -10.66 -22.47 -10.94
N VAL A 229 -9.64 -21.65 -10.66
CA VAL A 229 -9.40 -21.10 -9.32
C VAL A 229 -10.56 -20.20 -8.89
N ILE A 230 -11.09 -19.38 -9.79
CA ILE A 230 -12.25 -18.53 -9.50
C ILE A 230 -13.49 -19.38 -9.19
N VAL A 231 -13.79 -20.39 -10.01
CA VAL A 231 -14.95 -21.27 -9.79
C VAL A 231 -14.85 -21.98 -8.44
N VAL A 232 -13.70 -22.60 -8.14
CA VAL A 232 -13.49 -23.27 -6.86
C VAL A 232 -13.59 -22.27 -5.70
N GLY A 233 -12.98 -21.10 -5.82
CA GLY A 233 -13.04 -20.04 -4.82
C GLY A 233 -14.47 -19.58 -4.53
N VAL A 234 -15.28 -19.36 -5.57
CA VAL A 234 -16.69 -18.97 -5.44
C VAL A 234 -17.51 -20.06 -4.77
N VAL A 235 -17.33 -21.33 -5.15
CA VAL A 235 -18.03 -22.46 -4.51
C VAL A 235 -17.70 -22.54 -3.02
N VAL A 236 -16.43 -22.36 -2.66
CA VAL A 236 -15.99 -22.32 -1.26
C VAL A 236 -16.65 -21.15 -0.51
N CYS A 237 -16.66 -19.94 -1.09
CA CYS A 237 -17.34 -18.80 -0.50
C CYS A 237 -18.84 -19.03 -0.30
N ILE A 238 -19.53 -19.65 -1.27
CA ILE A 238 -20.96 -20.01 -1.15
C ILE A 238 -21.17 -21.02 -0.02
N GLY A 239 -20.30 -22.03 0.11
CA GLY A 239 -20.34 -22.98 1.20
C GLY A 239 -20.25 -22.28 2.56
N PHE A 240 -19.24 -21.44 2.77
CA PHE A 240 -19.07 -20.70 4.02
C PHE A 240 -20.18 -19.69 4.30
N TYR A 241 -20.71 -19.02 3.26
CA TYR A 241 -21.82 -18.09 3.38
C TYR A 241 -23.10 -18.76 3.94
N ASN A 242 -23.34 -20.01 3.56
CA ASN A 242 -24.51 -20.76 4.01
C ASN A 242 -24.32 -21.39 5.40
N VAL A 243 -23.10 -21.78 5.76
CA VAL A 243 -22.80 -22.46 7.03
C VAL A 243 -22.60 -21.48 8.21
N SER A 244 -21.88 -20.38 8.01
CA SER A 244 -21.50 -19.48 9.11
C SER A 244 -22.21 -18.11 9.01
N PRO A 245 -23.00 -17.72 10.02
CA PRO A 245 -23.65 -16.40 10.03
C PRO A 245 -22.63 -15.24 10.15
N GLU A 246 -21.47 -15.47 10.77
CA GLU A 246 -20.41 -14.46 10.89
C GLU A 246 -19.75 -14.20 9.53
N ILE A 247 -19.33 -15.27 8.83
CA ILE A 247 -18.71 -15.15 7.51
C ILE A 247 -19.71 -14.56 6.51
N ARG A 248 -21.00 -14.89 6.66
CA ARG A 248 -22.08 -14.27 5.87
C ARG A 248 -22.10 -12.74 6.01
N LYS A 249 -22.01 -12.22 7.23
CA LYS A 249 -21.97 -10.76 7.48
C LYS A 249 -20.70 -10.13 6.90
N LEU A 250 -19.54 -10.77 7.08
CA LEU A 250 -18.26 -10.29 6.55
C LEU A 250 -18.23 -10.28 5.01
N LEU A 251 -18.76 -11.32 4.36
CA LEU A 251 -18.90 -11.37 2.90
C LEU A 251 -19.84 -10.28 2.39
N ARG A 252 -20.98 -10.06 3.07
CA ARG A 252 -21.91 -8.98 2.73
C ARG A 252 -21.26 -7.61 2.86
N PHE A 253 -20.47 -7.39 3.91
CA PHE A 253 -19.72 -6.15 4.08
C PHE A 253 -18.65 -5.95 2.99
N GLY A 254 -17.83 -6.98 2.72
CA GLY A 254 -16.73 -6.88 1.76
C GLY A 254 -17.19 -6.71 0.31
N PHE A 255 -18.33 -7.31 -0.05
CA PHE A 255 -18.89 -7.28 -1.40
C PHE A 255 -20.23 -6.52 -1.48
N GLU A 256 -20.44 -5.55 -0.59
CA GLU A 256 -21.69 -4.80 -0.45
C GLU A 256 -22.22 -4.25 -1.78
N ALA A 257 -21.33 -3.73 -2.65
CA ALA A 257 -21.71 -3.19 -3.96
C ALA A 257 -22.39 -4.24 -4.85
N PHE A 258 -21.91 -5.48 -4.81
CA PHE A 258 -22.49 -6.58 -5.57
C PHE A 258 -23.85 -6.99 -4.98
N PHE A 259 -23.94 -7.13 -3.66
CA PHE A 259 -25.21 -7.46 -3.01
C PHE A 259 -26.26 -6.37 -3.24
N ASN A 260 -25.91 -5.09 -3.08
CA ASN A 260 -26.80 -3.97 -3.34
C ASN A 260 -27.25 -3.91 -4.79
N TYR A 261 -26.38 -4.24 -5.76
CA TYR A 261 -26.76 -4.30 -7.17
C TYR A 261 -27.84 -5.37 -7.42
N PHE A 262 -27.72 -6.56 -6.81
CA PHE A 262 -28.73 -7.61 -6.94
C PHE A 262 -30.01 -7.34 -6.14
N GLU A 263 -29.92 -6.71 -4.98
CA GLU A 263 -31.07 -6.45 -4.09
C GLU A 263 -31.85 -5.18 -4.48
N THR A 264 -31.16 -4.13 -4.95
CA THR A 264 -31.74 -2.79 -5.18
C THR A 264 -31.56 -2.27 -6.61
N GLY A 265 -30.77 -2.95 -7.44
CA GLY A 265 -30.45 -2.52 -8.81
C GLY A 265 -29.39 -1.41 -8.89
N LYS A 266 -28.86 -0.91 -7.78
CA LYS A 266 -27.85 0.15 -7.73
C LYS A 266 -26.49 -0.36 -7.26
N PHE A 267 -25.43 0.01 -7.98
CA PHE A 267 -24.05 -0.31 -7.61
C PHE A 267 -23.49 0.73 -6.63
N GLU A 268 -24.10 0.82 -5.45
CA GLU A 268 -23.74 1.76 -4.39
C GLU A 268 -23.26 1.01 -3.15
N THR A 269 -22.45 1.66 -2.31
CA THR A 269 -22.09 1.14 -0.98
C THR A 269 -22.21 2.26 0.04
N ASN A 270 -22.43 1.91 1.31
CA ASN A 270 -22.41 2.88 2.40
C ASN A 270 -21.10 3.70 2.43
N SER A 271 -19.95 3.11 2.10
CA SER A 271 -18.70 3.88 1.95
C SER A 271 -18.67 4.82 0.76
N THR A 272 -19.36 4.51 -0.35
CA THR A 272 -19.39 5.38 -1.53
C THR A 272 -20.24 6.63 -1.26
N ASN A 273 -21.37 6.45 -0.57
CA ASN A 273 -22.27 7.55 -0.24
C ASN A 273 -21.65 8.45 0.83
N MET A 274 -21.07 7.86 1.88
CA MET A 274 -20.27 8.61 2.87
C MET A 274 -19.06 9.32 2.24
N LEU A 275 -18.42 8.72 1.25
CA LEU A 275 -17.30 9.36 0.54
C LEU A 275 -17.76 10.58 -0.25
N SER A 276 -18.91 10.49 -0.95
CA SER A 276 -19.45 11.61 -1.70
C SER A 276 -19.92 12.74 -0.79
N GLU A 277 -20.51 12.42 0.35
CA GLU A 277 -20.97 13.40 1.34
C GLU A 277 -19.80 14.01 2.14
N GLY A 278 -18.75 13.22 2.39
CA GLY A 278 -17.57 13.64 3.15
C GLY A 278 -16.48 14.35 2.32
N LEU A 279 -16.66 14.52 1.01
CA LEU A 279 -15.70 15.20 0.14
C LEU A 279 -15.95 16.70 0.14
N ILE A 280 -15.44 17.35 1.20
CA ILE A 280 -15.60 18.78 1.46
C ILE A 280 -14.35 19.50 0.97
N PHE A 281 -14.51 20.67 0.38
CA PHE A 281 -13.40 21.51 -0.07
C PHE A 281 -13.41 22.87 0.62
N PRO A 282 -12.24 23.54 0.72
CA PRO A 282 -12.19 24.88 1.30
C PRO A 282 -13.00 25.89 0.49
N ASP A 283 -13.57 26.86 1.19
CA ASP A 283 -14.34 27.98 0.64
C ASP A 283 -13.48 29.24 0.42
N ASN A 284 -12.24 29.24 0.91
CA ASN A 284 -11.34 30.38 0.94
C ASN A 284 -10.00 30.10 0.22
N LEU A 285 -9.46 31.12 -0.46
CA LEU A 285 -8.21 30.99 -1.23
C LEU A 285 -6.99 30.68 -0.36
N LYS A 286 -6.96 31.17 0.89
CA LYS A 286 -5.84 30.94 1.81
C LYS A 286 -5.64 29.44 2.06
N THR A 287 -6.71 28.74 2.43
CA THR A 287 -6.67 27.30 2.75
C THR A 287 -6.38 26.47 1.50
N TRP A 288 -6.86 26.88 0.32
CA TRP A 288 -6.45 26.25 -0.93
C TRP A 288 -4.95 26.32 -1.19
N ILE A 289 -4.27 27.41 -0.82
CA ILE A 289 -2.84 27.58 -1.11
C ILE A 289 -1.97 26.92 -0.05
N ILE A 290 -2.18 27.27 1.22
CA ILE A 290 -1.31 26.87 2.34
C ILE A 290 -1.98 25.93 3.36
N GLY A 291 -3.29 25.71 3.27
CA GLY A 291 -4.06 24.97 4.28
C GLY A 291 -4.34 25.81 5.53
N ASP A 292 -5.10 25.22 6.44
CA ASP A 292 -5.41 25.72 7.78
C ASP A 292 -4.49 25.12 8.84
N GLY A 293 -3.76 24.06 8.52
CA GLY A 293 -2.81 23.44 9.46
C GLY A 293 -3.44 22.43 10.42
N TYR A 294 -4.64 21.91 10.13
CA TYR A 294 -5.28 20.84 10.90
C TYR A 294 -5.51 19.59 10.03
N MET A 295 -5.06 18.44 10.53
CA MET A 295 -5.23 17.10 9.94
C MET A 295 -6.10 16.22 10.85
N ALA A 296 -5.99 16.40 12.16
CA ALA A 296 -6.87 15.85 13.18
C ALA A 296 -7.99 16.86 13.55
N SER A 297 -8.96 16.43 14.36
CA SER A 297 -10.02 17.33 14.85
C SER A 297 -9.43 18.58 15.51
N GLY A 298 -10.02 19.75 15.20
CA GLY A 298 -9.66 21.02 15.84
C GLY A 298 -9.86 21.01 17.35
N ALA A 299 -10.67 20.09 17.88
CA ALA A 299 -10.87 19.90 19.32
C ALA A 299 -9.59 19.50 20.08
N ASN A 300 -8.55 19.01 19.36
CA ASN A 300 -7.24 18.72 19.95
C ASN A 300 -6.43 20.00 20.24
N ASP A 301 -6.82 21.15 19.70
CA ASP A 301 -6.21 22.44 19.98
C ASP A 301 -7.06 23.24 21.01
N PRO A 302 -6.52 23.54 22.20
CA PRO A 302 -7.19 24.36 23.22
C PRO A 302 -7.59 25.77 22.75
N TYR A 303 -6.98 26.29 21.68
CA TYR A 303 -7.21 27.62 21.14
C TYR A 303 -8.10 27.61 19.88
N TYR A 304 -8.63 26.46 19.50
CA TYR A 304 -9.51 26.35 18.34
C TYR A 304 -10.86 27.04 18.58
N ILE A 305 -11.19 28.00 17.71
CA ILE A 305 -12.42 28.81 17.78
C ILE A 305 -13.46 28.42 16.71
N GLY A 306 -13.19 27.37 15.92
CA GLY A 306 -14.10 26.88 14.89
C GLY A 306 -15.16 25.91 15.43
N PRO A 307 -16.07 25.43 14.55
CA PRO A 307 -17.11 24.48 14.94
C PRO A 307 -16.50 23.16 15.44
N ALA A 308 -17.11 22.55 16.46
CA ALA A 308 -16.62 21.30 17.01
C ALA A 308 -16.63 20.18 15.94
N ASP A 309 -15.45 19.66 15.63
CA ASP A 309 -15.25 18.56 14.68
C ASP A 309 -15.37 17.20 15.39
N TYR A 310 -16.25 16.34 14.90
CA TYR A 310 -16.33 14.93 15.32
C TYR A 310 -15.41 14.07 14.42
N GLY A 311 -14.25 13.69 14.96
CA GLY A 311 -13.29 12.79 14.32
C GLY A 311 -12.14 13.51 13.61
N PHE A 312 -12.41 14.17 12.49
CA PHE A 312 -11.40 14.87 11.67
C PHE A 312 -11.80 16.32 11.40
N TYR A 313 -10.81 17.18 11.14
CA TYR A 313 -11.03 18.58 10.80
C TYR A 313 -12.07 18.74 9.67
N MET A 314 -13.04 19.64 9.82
CA MET A 314 -14.15 19.85 8.90
C MET A 314 -15.05 18.61 8.67
N ASN A 315 -15.00 17.63 9.57
CA ASN A 315 -15.70 16.34 9.48
C ASN A 315 -15.47 15.60 8.15
N THR A 316 -14.33 15.84 7.48
CA THR A 316 -13.96 15.16 6.23
C THR A 316 -12.95 14.05 6.49
N ASP A 317 -13.29 12.83 6.06
CA ASP A 317 -12.37 11.69 6.07
C ASP A 317 -11.68 11.48 4.72
N ALA A 318 -12.09 12.21 3.67
CA ALA A 318 -11.52 12.09 2.34
C ALA A 318 -10.07 12.57 2.31
N GLY A 319 -9.16 11.74 1.79
CA GLY A 319 -7.72 12.00 1.89
C GLY A 319 -7.27 13.30 1.21
N TYR A 320 -7.73 13.56 -0.03
CA TYR A 320 -7.41 14.81 -0.74
C TYR A 320 -7.92 16.05 -0.01
N SER A 321 -9.16 16.01 0.49
CA SER A 321 -9.73 17.11 1.28
C SER A 321 -8.87 17.39 2.51
N ARG A 322 -8.51 16.35 3.27
CA ARG A 322 -7.65 16.47 4.45
C ARG A 322 -6.27 17.03 4.13
N PHE A 323 -5.64 16.60 3.04
CA PHE A 323 -4.36 17.16 2.61
C PHE A 323 -4.46 18.65 2.26
N ILE A 324 -5.53 19.04 1.56
CA ILE A 324 -5.78 20.44 1.18
C ILE A 324 -6.04 21.29 2.44
N PHE A 325 -6.91 20.84 3.35
CA PHE A 325 -7.14 21.54 4.61
C PHE A 325 -5.90 21.60 5.50
N TYR A 326 -4.99 20.62 5.44
CA TYR A 326 -3.79 20.64 6.26
C TYR A 326 -2.68 21.54 5.71
N PHE A 327 -2.18 21.32 4.49
CA PHE A 327 -1.05 22.07 3.92
C PHE A 327 -1.32 22.66 2.52
N GLY A 328 -2.59 22.70 2.12
CA GLY A 328 -3.03 23.27 0.84
C GLY A 328 -2.57 22.48 -0.39
N LEU A 329 -2.81 23.06 -1.56
CA LEU A 329 -2.32 22.54 -2.84
C LEU A 329 -0.79 22.54 -2.91
N THR A 330 -0.13 23.48 -2.23
CA THR A 330 1.34 23.56 -2.24
C THR A 330 1.98 22.32 -1.59
N GLY A 331 1.51 21.94 -0.40
CA GLY A 331 1.97 20.70 0.24
C GLY A 331 1.50 19.45 -0.51
N LEU A 332 0.27 19.46 -1.04
CA LEU A 332 -0.29 18.30 -1.77
C LEU A 332 0.51 18.01 -3.04
N LEU A 333 0.83 19.04 -3.83
CA LEU A 333 1.67 18.91 -5.02
C LEU A 333 3.09 18.45 -4.65
N THR A 334 3.66 18.99 -3.58
CA THR A 334 4.96 18.55 -3.07
C THR A 334 4.94 17.07 -2.71
N PHE A 335 3.85 16.61 -2.11
CA PHE A 335 3.68 15.21 -1.73
C PHE A 335 3.47 14.27 -2.92
N MET A 336 2.68 14.70 -3.92
CA MET A 336 2.56 13.99 -5.20
C MET A 336 3.93 13.88 -5.90
N LEU A 337 4.67 14.98 -5.99
CA LEU A 337 5.99 15.01 -6.62
C LEU A 337 7.00 14.12 -5.90
N PHE A 338 6.92 14.03 -4.57
CA PHE A 338 7.71 13.08 -3.79
C PHE A 338 7.45 11.62 -4.25
N PHE A 339 6.18 11.20 -4.34
CA PHE A 339 5.85 9.84 -4.79
C PHE A 339 6.21 9.58 -6.25
N VAL A 340 6.04 10.56 -7.12
CA VAL A 340 6.49 10.47 -8.53
C VAL A 340 8.01 10.26 -8.58
N LYS A 341 8.78 10.97 -7.75
CA LYS A 341 10.25 10.77 -7.67
C LYS A 341 10.60 9.38 -7.16
N VAL A 342 9.95 8.90 -6.10
CA VAL A 342 10.16 7.53 -5.59
C VAL A 342 9.88 6.49 -6.67
N CYS A 343 8.73 6.59 -7.36
CA CYS A 343 8.36 5.70 -8.45
C CYS A 343 9.38 5.73 -9.60
N ARG A 344 9.84 6.93 -9.98
CA ARG A 344 10.83 7.11 -11.05
C ARG A 344 12.16 6.45 -10.71
N GLU A 345 12.64 6.61 -9.47
CA GLU A 345 13.90 6.02 -9.02
C GLU A 345 13.84 4.48 -9.03
N CYS A 346 12.73 3.89 -8.59
CA CYS A 346 12.49 2.46 -8.70
C CYS A 346 12.45 1.99 -10.17
N SER A 347 11.71 2.72 -11.02
CA SER A 347 11.49 2.35 -12.43
C SER A 347 12.76 2.46 -13.29
N GLN A 348 13.62 3.44 -13.02
CA GLN A 348 14.83 3.66 -13.81
C GLN A 348 15.95 2.68 -13.47
N LYS A 349 16.04 2.24 -12.21
CA LYS A 349 17.11 1.37 -11.75
C LYS A 349 16.80 -0.11 -11.89
N ILE A 350 15.52 -0.47 -12.03
CA ILE A 350 15.08 -1.85 -12.16
C ILE A 350 14.51 -2.04 -13.58
N LYS A 351 15.25 -2.70 -14.46
CA LYS A 351 14.86 -2.92 -15.87
C LYS A 351 13.47 -3.60 -15.95
N ASN A 352 12.68 -3.24 -16.97
CA ASN A 352 11.36 -3.84 -17.28
C ASN A 352 10.28 -3.78 -16.17
N THR A 353 10.41 -2.94 -15.16
CA THR A 353 9.42 -2.80 -14.06
C THR A 353 8.66 -1.46 -14.04
N GLY A 354 8.86 -0.60 -15.05
CA GLY A 354 8.26 0.75 -15.08
C GLY A 354 6.73 0.76 -14.95
N LEU A 355 6.05 -0.14 -15.68
CA LEU A 355 4.60 -0.28 -15.59
C LEU A 355 4.13 -0.77 -14.21
N PHE A 356 4.88 -1.66 -13.57
CA PHE A 356 4.58 -2.16 -12.23
C PHE A 356 4.63 -1.03 -11.19
N PHE A 357 5.69 -0.22 -11.19
CA PHE A 357 5.78 0.92 -10.27
C PHE A 357 4.77 2.02 -10.58
N SER A 358 4.43 2.21 -11.86
CA SER A 358 3.36 3.14 -12.26
C SER A 358 1.99 2.69 -11.77
N ALA A 359 1.70 1.38 -11.76
CA ALA A 359 0.47 0.84 -11.19
C ALA A 359 0.41 1.05 -9.66
N LEU A 360 1.54 0.87 -8.95
CA LEU A 360 1.62 1.20 -7.52
C LEU A 360 1.42 2.70 -7.25
N LEU A 361 2.02 3.57 -8.07
CA LEU A 361 1.84 5.02 -7.96
C LEU A 361 0.37 5.43 -8.19
N LEU A 362 -0.26 4.86 -9.21
CA LEU A 362 -1.68 5.08 -9.49
C LEU A 362 -2.55 4.67 -8.29
N LEU A 363 -2.27 3.49 -7.72
CA LEU A 363 -2.99 3.03 -6.52
C LEU A 363 -2.82 4.01 -5.35
N ASN A 364 -1.62 4.55 -5.12
CA ASN A 364 -1.40 5.53 -4.06
C ASN A 364 -2.32 6.75 -4.22
N PHE A 365 -2.42 7.30 -5.43
CA PHE A 365 -3.31 8.44 -5.71
C PHE A 365 -4.79 8.06 -5.63
N CYS A 366 -5.18 6.87 -6.07
CA CYS A 366 -6.56 6.40 -5.91
C CYS A 366 -6.96 6.22 -4.44
N ILE A 367 -6.05 5.75 -3.58
CA ILE A 367 -6.31 5.62 -2.14
C ILE A 367 -6.58 6.98 -1.50
N TRP A 368 -5.90 8.05 -1.94
CA TRP A 368 -6.10 9.41 -1.43
C TRP A 368 -7.48 9.98 -1.68
N ILE A 369 -8.25 9.43 -2.63
CA ILE A 369 -9.66 9.78 -2.77
C ILE A 369 -10.39 9.53 -1.45
N LYS A 370 -10.10 8.40 -0.80
CA LYS A 370 -10.81 7.95 0.40
C LYS A 370 -10.05 8.20 1.70
N VAL A 371 -8.73 8.07 1.73
CA VAL A 371 -7.96 8.06 2.98
C VAL A 371 -6.66 8.83 2.84
N SER A 372 -6.32 9.66 3.83
CA SER A 372 -5.04 10.38 3.92
C SER A 372 -3.91 9.44 4.42
N THR A 373 -3.56 8.44 3.61
CA THR A 373 -2.48 7.49 3.92
C THR A 373 -1.57 7.26 2.74
N ASP A 374 -0.38 6.76 2.96
CA ASP A 374 0.58 6.50 1.91
C ASP A 374 1.08 5.05 1.91
N ILE A 375 1.52 4.59 0.73
CA ILE A 375 2.04 3.23 0.54
C ILE A 375 3.57 3.22 0.42
N PHE A 376 4.29 4.22 0.97
CA PHE A 376 5.75 4.28 0.91
C PHE A 376 6.39 3.01 1.48
N VAL A 377 5.79 2.41 2.50
CA VAL A 377 6.21 1.13 3.09
C VAL A 377 6.32 -0.01 2.06
N VAL A 378 5.52 0.01 0.99
CA VAL A 378 5.58 -0.97 -0.09
C VAL A 378 6.70 -0.64 -1.09
N PHE A 379 6.97 0.64 -1.34
CA PHE A 379 8.09 1.07 -2.18
C PHE A 379 9.45 0.86 -1.51
N ALA A 380 9.53 0.96 -0.18
CA ALA A 380 10.79 0.96 0.56
C ALA A 380 11.65 -0.30 0.32
N PRO A 381 11.14 -1.55 0.37
CA PRO A 381 11.93 -2.74 0.04
C PRO A 381 12.52 -2.70 -1.37
N PHE A 382 11.74 -2.24 -2.36
CA PHE A 382 12.21 -2.13 -3.75
C PHE A 382 13.26 -1.02 -3.91
N LEU A 383 13.15 0.09 -3.19
CA LEU A 383 14.20 1.11 -3.14
C LEU A 383 15.50 0.53 -2.58
N CYS A 384 15.43 -0.32 -1.55
CA CYS A 384 16.61 -0.95 -0.95
C CYS A 384 17.35 -1.87 -1.92
N LEU A 385 16.67 -2.53 -2.86
CA LEU A 385 17.32 -3.30 -3.92
C LEU A 385 18.27 -2.40 -4.74
N THR A 386 17.90 -1.15 -4.96
CA THR A 386 18.69 -0.21 -5.76
C THR A 386 19.96 0.35 -5.08
N ILE A 387 20.14 0.09 -3.77
CA ILE A 387 21.29 0.54 -2.98
C ILE A 387 22.46 -0.44 -3.10
N HIS A 388 22.16 -1.69 -3.42
CA HIS A 388 23.14 -2.76 -3.37
C HIS A 388 23.89 -2.87 -4.71
N LYS A 389 25.18 -3.22 -4.64
CA LYS A 389 25.95 -3.62 -5.82
C LYS A 389 25.51 -5.03 -6.20
N ASP A 390 24.60 -5.15 -7.15
CA ASP A 390 24.42 -6.41 -7.85
C ASP A 390 25.46 -6.47 -8.97
N LYS A 391 26.28 -7.54 -8.99
CA LYS A 391 27.36 -7.75 -9.97
C LYS A 391 26.85 -7.73 -11.42
N GLU A 392 25.57 -8.04 -11.64
CA GLU A 392 24.93 -7.94 -12.96
C GLU A 392 24.91 -6.52 -13.54
N ASN A 393 24.82 -5.47 -12.71
CA ASN A 393 24.70 -4.10 -13.21
C ASN A 393 26.03 -3.50 -13.69
N ASP A 394 27.18 -4.00 -13.22
CA ASP A 394 28.51 -3.52 -13.65
C ASP A 394 28.98 -4.27 -14.92
N ASP A 395 28.69 -5.56 -15.07
CA ASP A 395 29.05 -6.32 -16.28
C ASP A 395 28.25 -5.86 -17.51
N ASP A 396 26.97 -5.49 -17.34
CA ASP A 396 26.15 -4.95 -18.44
C ASP A 396 26.48 -3.48 -18.78
N ARG A 397 26.88 -2.66 -17.80
CA ARG A 397 27.37 -1.29 -18.07
C ARG A 397 28.66 -1.29 -18.86
N ASN A 398 29.56 -2.22 -18.56
CA ASN A 398 30.79 -2.37 -19.34
C ASN A 398 30.50 -2.89 -20.75
N LYS A 399 29.44 -3.68 -20.97
CA LYS A 399 29.02 -4.07 -22.33
C LYS A 399 28.40 -2.92 -23.12
N GLU A 400 27.57 -2.07 -22.51
CA GLU A 400 27.01 -0.89 -23.20
C GLU A 400 28.09 0.15 -23.53
N LEU A 401 29.10 0.35 -22.67
CA LEU A 401 30.21 1.27 -22.92
C LEU A 401 31.24 0.75 -23.94
N VAL A 402 31.29 -0.57 -24.17
CA VAL A 402 32.14 -1.19 -25.20
C VAL A 402 31.40 -1.30 -26.55
N ALA A 403 30.06 -1.17 -26.54
CA ALA A 403 29.21 -1.19 -27.73
C ALA A 403 28.84 0.21 -28.26
N SER A 404 29.25 1.28 -27.57
CA SER A 404 29.22 2.69 -28.03
C SER A 404 30.59 3.13 -28.49
#